data_AF-A0A3P7YNE9-F1
#
_entry.id   AF-A0A3P7YNE9-F1
#
_cell.length_a   1.000
_cell.length_b   1.000
_cell.length_c   1.000
_cell.angle_alpha   90.00
_cell.angle_beta   90.00
_cell.angle_gamma   90.00
#
_symmetry.space_group_name_H-M   'P 1'
#
loop_
_entity.id
_entity.type
_entity.pdbx_description
1 polymer ?
#
loop_
_entity_poly.entity_id
_entity_poly.type
_entity_poly.pdbx_seq_one_letter_code
_entity_poly.pdbx_strand_id
1 'polypeptide(L)'
;MDTVRKIELYGIRVNPAKDNNGLNVNLAVTHSGICVYQGGVRTNLFSWARIRKLSFKRKNFFIKIHPEGYVSYIDFCKCNICSFFKLN
;
A
#
# COMPACT_ATOMS: atom_id res chain seq x y z
N MET A 1 -28.75 0.94 0.06
CA MET A 1 -27.32 1.40 0.05
C MET A 1 -26.39 0.40 -0.65
N ASP A 2 -26.95 -0.67 -1.23
CA ASP A 2 -26.24 -1.92 -1.50
C ASP A 2 -25.48 -1.95 -2.83
N THR A 3 -25.82 -1.03 -3.74
CA THR A 3 -25.14 -0.82 -5.02
C THR A 3 -23.91 0.07 -4.85
N VAL A 4 -24.02 1.11 -4.04
CA VAL A 4 -22.99 2.14 -3.87
C VAL A 4 -21.74 1.59 -3.18
N ARG A 5 -21.90 0.65 -2.23
CA ARG A 5 -20.78 -0.04 -1.56
C ARG A 5 -19.98 -0.98 -2.47
N LYS A 6 -20.53 -1.37 -3.63
CA LYS A 6 -19.87 -2.25 -4.60
C LYS A 6 -18.96 -1.48 -5.57
N ILE A 7 -19.08 -0.15 -5.62
CA ILE A 7 -18.22 0.69 -6.44
C ILE A 7 -16.84 0.72 -5.78
N GLU A 8 -15.82 0.23 -6.49
CA GLU A 8 -14.47 0.04 -5.95
C GLU A 8 -13.84 1.32 -5.39
N LEU A 9 -14.30 2.50 -5.82
CA LEU A 9 -13.78 3.80 -5.41
C LEU A 9 -14.71 4.58 -4.46
N TYR A 10 -15.84 4.01 -4.04
CA TYR A 10 -16.78 4.72 -3.18
C TYR A 10 -16.19 4.99 -1.79
N GLY A 11 -16.10 6.27 -1.43
CA GLY A 11 -15.53 6.70 -0.14
C GLY A 11 -14.00 6.60 -0.06
N ILE A 12 -13.31 6.28 -1.16
CA ILE A 12 -11.85 6.18 -1.20
C ILE A 12 -11.25 7.52 -1.61
N ARG A 13 -10.32 8.03 -0.80
CA ARG A 13 -9.46 9.16 -1.19
C ARG A 13 -8.18 8.67 -1.82
N VAL A 14 -8.00 8.97 -3.10
CA VAL A 14 -6.76 8.72 -3.84
C VAL A 14 -5.77 9.87 -3.64
N ASN A 15 -4.50 9.53 -3.40
CA ASN A 15 -3.41 10.48 -3.19
C ASN A 15 -2.33 10.25 -4.26
N PRO A 16 -1.98 11.26 -5.07
CA PRO A 16 -0.97 11.12 -6.11
C PRO A 16 0.43 10.98 -5.51
N ALA A 17 1.18 10.01 -6.02
CA ALA A 17 2.52 9.67 -5.60
C ALA A 17 3.37 9.21 -6.79
N LYS A 18 4.66 8.98 -6.55
CA LYS A 18 5.59 8.39 -7.50
C LYS A 18 6.26 7.17 -6.88
N ASP A 19 6.36 6.09 -7.63
CA ASP A 19 7.13 4.92 -7.20
C ASP A 19 8.64 5.18 -7.29
N ASN A 20 9.47 4.25 -6.81
CA ASN A 20 10.93 4.33 -6.89
C ASN A 20 11.45 4.49 -8.33
N ASN A 21 10.72 3.97 -9.32
CA ASN A 21 11.05 4.08 -10.74
C ASN A 21 10.60 5.41 -11.37
N GLY A 22 10.06 6.34 -10.57
CA GLY A 22 9.56 7.64 -11.05
C GLY A 22 8.21 7.60 -11.75
N LEU A 23 7.56 6.43 -11.80
CA LEU A 23 6.23 6.26 -12.38
C LEU A 23 5.16 6.93 -11.50
N ASN A 24 4.24 7.66 -12.13
CA ASN A 24 3.10 8.27 -11.44
C ASN A 24 2.11 7.19 -11.02
N VAL A 25 1.83 7.12 -9.73
CA VAL A 25 0.90 6.18 -9.11
C VAL A 25 -0.05 6.92 -8.17
N ASN A 26 -1.21 6.35 -7.91
CA ASN A 26 -2.16 6.86 -6.93
C ASN A 26 -2.27 5.87 -5.78
N LEU A 27 -2.04 6.34 -4.56
CA LEU A 27 -2.19 5.55 -3.35
C LEU A 27 -3.57 5.80 -2.74
N ALA A 28 -4.24 4.73 -2.33
CA ALA A 28 -5.51 4.84 -1.64
C ALA A 28 -5.58 3.89 -0.46
N VAL A 29 -6.23 4.34 0.62
CA VAL A 29 -6.43 3.53 1.82
C VAL A 29 -7.82 2.94 1.79
N THR A 30 -7.92 1.64 2.05
CA THR A 30 -9.17 0.88 2.06
C THR A 30 -9.26 0.02 3.32
N HIS A 31 -10.45 -0.52 3.61
CA HIS A 31 -10.60 -1.43 4.75
C HIS A 31 -9.72 -2.69 4.64
N SER A 32 -9.40 -3.14 3.43
CA SER A 32 -8.58 -4.33 3.19
C SER A 32 -7.07 -4.05 3.24
N GLY A 33 -6.66 -2.79 3.06
CA GLY A 33 -5.25 -2.43 2.95
C GLY A 33 -4.97 -1.12 2.23
N ILE A 34 -3.71 -0.92 1.84
CA ILE A 34 -3.27 0.18 0.99
C ILE A 34 -3.22 -0.30 -0.46
N CYS A 35 -4.00 0.33 -1.33
CA CYS A 35 -4.03 0.06 -2.76
C CYS A 35 -3.12 1.02 -3.51
N VAL A 36 -2.42 0.51 -4.52
CA VAL A 36 -1.65 1.29 -5.49
C VAL A 36 -2.35 1.18 -6.84
N TYR A 37 -2.70 2.32 -7.42
CA TYR A 37 -3.32 2.44 -8.73
C TYR A 37 -2.33 3.07 -9.72
N GLN A 38 -2.23 2.51 -10.91
CA GLN A 38 -1.46 3.06 -12.01
C GLN A 38 -2.39 3.19 -13.23
N GLY A 39 -2.52 4.40 -13.77
CA GLY A 39 -3.42 4.64 -14.90
C GLY A 39 -4.89 4.30 -14.62
N GLY A 40 -5.34 4.38 -13.37
CA GLY A 40 -6.71 4.04 -12.95
C GLY A 40 -6.95 2.56 -12.66
N VAL A 41 -5.97 1.68 -12.95
CA VAL A 41 -6.05 0.24 -12.66
C VAL A 41 -5.33 -0.07 -11.34
N ARG A 42 -5.90 -0.95 -10.51
CA ARG A 42 -5.27 -1.39 -9.27
C ARG A 42 -4.11 -2.35 -9.56
N THR A 43 -2.89 -1.89 -9.35
CA THR A 43 -1.66 -2.68 -9.57
C THR A 43 -1.26 -3.50 -8.35
N ASN A 44 -1.43 -2.95 -7.15
CA ASN A 44 -0.97 -3.61 -5.93
C ASN A 44 -1.92 -3.38 -4.74
N LEU A 45 -1.97 -4.34 -3.82
CA LEU A 45 -2.71 -4.28 -2.57
C LEU A 45 -1.82 -4.77 -1.42
N PHE A 46 -1.43 -3.83 -0.56
CA PHE A 46 -0.76 -4.14 0.69
C PHE A 46 -1.82 -4.37 1.78
N SER A 47 -2.17 -5.63 2.02
CA SER A 47 -3.09 -5.99 3.11
C SER A 47 -2.53 -5.58 4.46
N TRP A 48 -3.42 -5.15 5.37
CA TRP A 48 -3.04 -4.79 6.74
C TRP A 48 -2.28 -5.91 7.46
N ALA A 49 -2.65 -7.17 7.22
CA ALA A 49 -1.97 -8.33 7.81
C ALA A 49 -0.50 -8.47 7.38
N ARG A 50 -0.13 -7.92 6.22
CA ARG A 50 1.24 -7.97 5.69
C ARG A 50 2.06 -6.73 6.07
N ILE A 51 1.41 -5.63 6.44
CA ILE A 51 2.08 -4.36 6.76
C ILE A 51 2.58 -4.39 8.20
N ARG A 52 3.89 -4.28 8.38
CA ARG A 52 4.52 -4.22 9.71
C ARG A 52 4.64 -2.80 10.25
N LYS A 53 5.01 -1.87 9.37
CA LYS A 53 5.23 -0.47 9.75
C LYS A 53 4.98 0.45 8.58
N LEU A 54 4.21 1.50 8.83
CA LEU A 54 4.12 2.66 7.96
C LEU A 54 5.04 3.74 8.50
N SER A 55 5.77 4.41 7.62
CA SER A 55 6.61 5.53 8.00
C SER A 55 6.66 6.58 6.91
N PHE A 56 6.93 7.82 7.32
CA PHE A 56 6.93 8.97 6.44
C PHE A 56 8.14 9.84 6.75
N LYS A 57 8.90 10.23 5.72
CA LYS A 57 10.05 11.12 5.82
C LYS A 57 9.98 12.17 4.72
N ARG A 58 9.74 13.42 5.10
CA ARG A 58 9.57 14.59 4.20
C ARG A 58 8.41 14.42 3.22
N LYS A 59 8.68 13.96 1.99
CA LYS A 59 7.69 13.64 0.96
C LYS A 59 7.69 12.15 0.62
N ASN A 60 8.43 11.34 1.36
CA ASN A 60 8.61 9.93 1.07
C ASN A 60 7.82 9.10 2.07
N PHE A 61 6.88 8.32 1.56
CA PHE A 61 6.11 7.32 2.27
C PHE A 61 6.75 5.94 2.09
N PHE A 62 6.90 5.21 3.20
CA PHE A 62 7.53 3.91 3.23
C PHE A 62 6.59 2.90 3.89
N ILE A 63 6.37 1.78 3.22
CA ILE A 63 5.63 0.64 3.73
C ILE A 63 6.63 -0.49 3.96
N LYS A 64 6.82 -0.87 5.23
CA LYS A 64 7.62 -2.04 5.58
C LYS A 64 6.70 -3.25 5.71
N ILE A 65 7.00 -4.29 4.95
CA ILE A 65 6.20 -5.51 4.87
C ILE A 65 6.88 -6.60 5.71
N HIS A 66 6.10 -7.53 6.25
CA HIS A 66 6.64 -8.76 6.80
C HIS A 66 7.35 -9.57 5.69
N PRO A 67 8.54 -10.15 5.96
CA PRO A 67 9.14 -11.10 5.03
C PRO A 67 8.19 -12.28 4.80
N GLU A 68 8.20 -12.83 3.58
CA GLU A 68 7.33 -13.96 3.21
C GLU A 68 7.61 -15.14 4.16
N GLY A 69 6.58 -15.60 4.88
CA GLY A 69 6.70 -16.61 5.96
C GLY A 69 5.94 -16.30 7.25
N TYR A 70 5.35 -15.11 7.40
CA TYR A 70 4.71 -14.68 8.67
C TYR A 70 3.43 -15.45 9.08
N VAL A 71 2.94 -16.39 8.26
CA VAL A 71 1.79 -17.25 8.61
C VAL A 71 2.22 -18.52 9.36
N SER A 72 3.53 -18.81 9.48
CA SER A 72 4.02 -19.89 10.33
C SER A 72 4.82 -19.30 11.50
N TYR A 73 4.25 -19.45 12.69
CA TYR A 73 4.81 -19.25 14.03
C TYR A 73 6.32 -18.98 14.11
N ILE A 74 6.66 -17.81 14.67
CA ILE A 74 7.95 -17.51 15.32
C ILE A 74 9.16 -17.73 14.40
N ASP A 75 9.58 -16.71 13.65
CA ASP A 75 11.03 -16.54 13.50
C ASP A 75 11.48 -15.11 13.17
N PHE A 76 12.55 -14.73 13.85
CA PHE A 76 13.07 -13.38 13.94
C PHE A 76 14.27 -13.27 13.00
N CYS A 77 14.07 -13.25 11.68
CA CYS A 77 15.20 -13.03 10.76
C CYS A 77 14.88 -12.18 9.53
N LYS A 78 15.93 -11.46 9.13
CA LYS A 78 15.99 -10.24 8.32
C LYS A 78 15.53 -10.44 6.87
N CYS A 79 14.56 -9.65 6.43
CA CYS A 79 14.42 -9.18 5.06
C CYS A 79 13.59 -7.88 5.08
N ASN A 80 14.23 -6.73 4.81
CA ASN A 80 13.54 -5.44 4.76
C ASN A 80 12.95 -5.22 3.35
N ILE A 81 11.83 -5.86 3.05
CA ILE A 81 11.04 -5.46 1.88
C ILE A 81 10.32 -4.17 2.26
N CYS A 82 10.92 -3.04 1.88
CA CYS A 82 10.35 -1.70 2.03
C CYS A 82 9.88 -1.22 0.66
N SER A 83 8.58 -0.96 0.52
CA SER A 83 8.04 -0.26 -0.65
C SER A 83 8.15 1.25 -0.42
N PHE A 84 8.67 1.97 -1.42
CA PHE A 84 8.93 3.40 -1.39
C PHE A 84 7.97 4.15 -2.32
N PHE A 85 7.32 5.19 -1.80
CA PHE A 85 6.48 6.08 -2.59
C PHE A 85 6.78 7.54 -2.26
N LYS A 86 6.97 8.39 -3.26
CA LYS A 86 7.16 9.82 -3.09
C LYS A 86 5.84 10.56 -3.33
N LEU A 87 5.26 11.13 -2.28
CA LEU A 87 4.08 11.99 -2.35
C LEU A 87 4.44 13.33 -3.03
N ASN A 88 3.53 13.86 -3.83
CA ASN A 88 3.70 15.17 -4.49
C ASN A 88 3.50 16.33 -3.51
#